data_AF-A0A2G2Q222-F1
#
_entry.id   AF-A0A2G2Q222-F1
#
_cell.length_a   1.000
_cell.length_b   1.000
_cell.length_c   1.000
_cell.angle_alpha   90.00
_cell.angle_beta   90.00
_cell.angle_gamma   90.00
#
_symmetry.space_group_name_H-M   'P 1'
#
loop_
_entity.id
_entity.type
_entity.pdbx_description
1 polymer ?
#
loop_
_entity_poly.entity_id
_entity_poly.type
_entity_poly.pdbx_seq_one_letter_code
_entity_poly.pdbx_strand_id
1 'polypeptide(L)'
;MKYFLTLILFISFTTINAQSNNTKEVKEALDWMQGKIGGIKTSNYFDMGAMSKNYWKKYNYKIEYKASDCSLKIIETESYVEDRNSSRNDRETVNTYEFNLSDISSIISEDSSLHGQKQFKIKTFNTKKTIHKTSKGVYNQDTQVDELLIYYTELGDLKDQPERFIKAFTDAVKFCGGGKTEKY
;
A
#
# COMPACT_ATOMS: atom_id res chain seq x y z
N MET A 1 30.19 23.71 -48.22
CA MET A 1 29.16 23.02 -47.40
C MET A 1 29.78 22.64 -46.06
N LYS A 2 29.56 23.44 -45.03
CA LYS A 2 29.93 23.15 -43.63
C LYS A 2 28.73 23.58 -42.78
N TYR A 3 28.57 22.95 -41.61
CA TYR A 3 27.47 23.09 -40.63
C TYR A 3 26.29 22.14 -40.84
N PHE A 4 26.51 20.86 -40.50
CA PHE A 4 25.44 19.91 -40.16
C PHE A 4 25.91 19.05 -38.98
N LEU A 5 26.35 19.67 -37.88
CA LEU A 5 26.83 18.92 -36.71
C LEU A 5 26.68 19.70 -35.41
N THR A 6 25.47 20.18 -35.13
CA THR A 6 25.17 20.84 -33.83
C THR A 6 23.69 20.75 -33.45
N LEU A 7 23.06 19.58 -33.56
CA LEU A 7 21.65 19.42 -33.11
C LEU A 7 21.36 18.09 -32.39
N ILE A 8 22.37 17.43 -31.82
CA ILE A 8 22.18 16.16 -31.07
C ILE A 8 22.45 16.32 -29.56
N LEU A 9 23.06 17.43 -29.10
CA LEU A 9 23.41 17.60 -27.68
C LEU A 9 22.34 18.25 -26.78
N PHE A 10 21.21 18.74 -27.33
CA PHE A 10 20.18 19.42 -26.53
C PHE A 10 19.01 18.53 -26.09
N ILE A 11 18.89 17.32 -26.65
CA ILE A 11 17.78 16.40 -26.30
C ILE A 11 18.15 15.54 -25.06
N SER A 12 19.42 15.46 -24.69
CA SER A 12 19.90 14.66 -23.56
C SER A 12 19.71 15.31 -22.19
N PHE A 13 19.54 16.64 -22.11
CA PHE A 13 19.44 17.36 -20.84
C PHE A 13 18.00 17.52 -20.33
N THR A 14 17.00 17.43 -21.20
CA THR A 14 15.59 17.54 -20.80
C THR A 14 15.05 16.27 -20.15
N THR A 15 15.56 15.09 -20.55
CA THR A 15 15.12 13.80 -19.99
C THR A 15 15.64 13.57 -18.58
N ILE A 16 16.85 14.04 -18.25
CA ILE A 16 17.43 13.91 -16.90
C ILE A 16 16.63 14.73 -15.88
N ASN A 17 16.19 15.93 -16.26
CA ASN A 17 15.43 16.80 -15.36
C ASN A 17 14.01 16.27 -15.09
N ALA A 18 13.35 15.67 -16.08
CA ALA A 18 12.03 15.06 -15.90
C ALA A 18 12.07 13.84 -14.96
N GLN A 19 13.12 13.02 -15.03
CA GLN A 19 13.29 11.88 -14.13
C GLN A 19 13.66 12.31 -12.70
N SER A 20 14.44 13.39 -12.56
CA SER A 20 14.86 13.93 -11.25
C SER A 20 13.73 14.59 -10.47
N ASN A 21 12.84 15.33 -11.13
CA ASN A 21 11.69 15.97 -10.47
C ASN A 21 10.75 14.90 -9.95
N ASN A 22 10.29 13.98 -10.81
CA ASN A 22 9.34 12.93 -10.44
C ASN A 22 9.80 12.12 -9.22
N THR A 23 11.11 11.86 -9.06
CA THR A 23 11.64 11.14 -7.90
C THR A 23 11.41 11.89 -6.59
N LYS A 24 11.54 13.23 -6.60
CA LYS A 24 11.29 14.07 -5.43
C LYS A 24 9.81 14.08 -5.06
N GLU A 25 8.90 14.28 -6.03
CA GLU A 25 7.47 14.30 -5.73
C GLU A 25 6.96 12.92 -5.26
N VAL A 26 7.46 11.83 -5.86
CA VAL A 26 7.21 10.46 -5.38
C VAL A 26 7.68 10.31 -3.93
N LYS A 27 8.91 10.74 -3.62
CA LYS A 27 9.46 10.64 -2.27
C LYS A 27 8.60 11.40 -1.26
N GLU A 28 8.22 12.65 -1.56
CA GLU A 28 7.40 13.47 -0.65
C GLU A 28 6.02 12.82 -0.39
N ALA A 29 5.38 12.30 -1.44
CA ALA A 29 4.10 11.59 -1.29
C ALA A 29 4.23 10.31 -0.45
N LEU A 30 5.27 9.50 -0.72
CA LEU A 30 5.51 8.24 -0.01
C LEU A 30 5.95 8.46 1.45
N ASP A 31 6.80 9.46 1.73
CA ASP A 31 7.17 9.87 3.09
C ASP A 31 5.96 10.27 3.91
N TRP A 32 5.09 11.09 3.31
CA TRP A 32 3.89 11.55 3.99
C TRP A 32 2.97 10.37 4.33
N MET A 33 2.77 9.43 3.41
CA MET A 33 1.98 8.22 3.67
C MET A 33 2.62 7.31 4.72
N GLN A 34 3.94 7.12 4.65
CA GLN A 34 4.69 6.33 5.62
C GLN A 34 4.51 6.88 7.04
N GLY A 35 4.53 8.21 7.20
CA GLY A 35 4.32 8.88 8.49
C GLY A 35 2.89 8.78 9.03
N LYS A 36 1.92 8.28 8.25
CA LYS A 36 0.50 8.24 8.62
C LYS A 36 -0.07 6.83 8.73
N ILE A 37 0.42 5.89 7.90
CA ILE A 37 -0.17 4.55 7.78
C ILE A 37 -0.13 3.74 9.09
N GLY A 38 0.84 4.00 9.97
CA GLY A 38 0.91 3.34 11.28
C GLY A 38 -0.22 3.72 12.26
N GLY A 39 -0.94 4.81 12.00
CA GLY A 39 -2.13 5.20 12.75
C GLY A 39 -3.39 4.45 12.31
N ILE A 40 -3.38 3.80 11.15
CA ILE A 40 -4.51 3.03 10.63
C ILE A 40 -4.59 1.72 11.39
N LYS A 41 -5.75 1.48 12.02
CA LYS A 41 -6.04 0.27 12.77
C LYS A 41 -7.43 -0.24 12.43
N THR A 42 -7.54 -1.55 12.39
CA THR A 42 -8.83 -2.24 12.47
C THR A 42 -8.84 -3.07 13.73
N SER A 43 -9.95 -3.05 14.46
CA SER A 43 -10.24 -4.01 15.52
C SER A 43 -11.58 -4.68 15.25
N ASN A 44 -11.54 -5.99 15.04
CA ASN A 44 -12.76 -6.75 14.74
C ASN A 44 -13.19 -7.57 15.93
N TYR A 45 -14.40 -7.28 16.41
CA TYR A 45 -15.12 -8.09 17.36
C TYR A 45 -16.05 -9.03 16.60
N PHE A 46 -15.82 -10.32 16.72
CA PHE A 46 -16.74 -11.32 16.19
C PHE A 46 -17.52 -11.92 17.35
N ASP A 47 -18.75 -11.47 17.53
CA ASP A 47 -19.69 -12.07 18.47
C ASP A 47 -20.36 -13.26 17.75
N MET A 48 -19.72 -14.43 17.74
CA MET A 48 -20.31 -15.65 17.17
C MET A 48 -21.17 -16.38 18.21
N GLY A 49 -22.14 -15.66 18.79
CA GLY A 49 -23.17 -16.24 19.67
C GLY A 49 -22.66 -16.86 20.98
N ALA A 50 -23.60 -17.52 21.68
CA ALA A 50 -23.51 -17.91 23.10
C ALA A 50 -22.37 -18.87 23.52
N MET A 51 -21.52 -19.35 22.60
CA MET A 51 -20.40 -20.26 22.90
C MET A 51 -19.08 -19.89 22.22
N SER A 52 -19.00 -18.79 21.47
CA SER A 52 -17.73 -18.41 20.84
C SER A 52 -16.88 -17.56 21.77
N LYS A 53 -15.62 -17.98 21.95
CA LYS A 53 -14.61 -17.20 22.65
C LYS A 53 -14.50 -15.83 21.98
N ASN A 54 -14.60 -14.75 22.77
CA ASN A 54 -14.51 -13.38 22.32
C ASN A 54 -13.09 -13.10 21.78
N TYR A 55 -12.85 -13.35 20.50
CA TYR A 55 -11.56 -13.07 19.90
C TYR A 55 -11.55 -11.68 19.28
N TRP A 56 -10.36 -11.07 19.22
CA TRP A 56 -10.14 -9.84 18.46
C TRP A 56 -9.00 -10.02 17.47
N LYS A 57 -9.17 -9.38 16.30
CA LYS A 57 -8.13 -9.25 15.28
C LYS A 57 -7.73 -7.79 15.17
N LYS A 58 -6.43 -7.53 15.14
CA LYS A 58 -5.87 -6.21 14.86
C LYS A 58 -4.90 -6.23 13.72
N TYR A 59 -5.05 -5.26 12.83
CA TYR A 59 -4.14 -5.03 11.73
C TYR A 59 -3.38 -3.73 11.99
N ASN A 60 -2.05 -3.78 11.83
CA ASN A 60 -1.19 -2.61 11.77
C ASN A 60 -0.46 -2.62 10.43
N TYR A 61 -0.23 -1.45 9.87
CA TYR A 61 0.39 -1.31 8.56
C TYR A 61 1.64 -0.47 8.63
N LYS A 62 2.62 -0.82 7.78
CA LYS A 62 3.85 -0.05 7.55
C LYS A 62 4.11 0.02 6.06
N ILE A 63 4.66 1.15 5.62
CA ILE A 63 5.19 1.32 4.27
C ILE A 63 6.73 1.36 4.32
N GLU A 64 7.35 0.66 3.37
CA GLU A 64 8.74 0.84 2.97
C GLU A 64 8.77 1.10 1.47
N TYR A 65 9.69 1.94 0.98
CA TYR A 65 9.68 2.33 -0.42
C TYR A 65 11.07 2.71 -0.92
N LYS A 66 11.24 2.73 -2.25
CA LYS A 66 12.38 3.33 -2.93
C LYS A 66 11.86 4.22 -4.06
N ALA A 67 11.92 5.53 -3.88
CA ALA A 67 11.37 6.47 -4.86
C ALA A 67 12.08 6.40 -6.22
N SER A 68 13.38 6.06 -6.24
CA SER A 68 14.19 6.00 -7.46
C SER A 68 13.78 4.88 -8.43
N ASP A 69 13.21 3.80 -7.92
CA ASP A 69 12.74 2.65 -8.71
C ASP A 69 11.21 2.49 -8.65
N CYS A 70 10.50 3.44 -8.04
CA CYS A 70 9.05 3.40 -7.88
C CYS A 70 8.52 2.14 -7.19
N SER A 71 9.34 1.48 -6.36
CA SER A 71 8.90 0.32 -5.58
C SER A 71 8.24 0.72 -4.26
N LEU A 72 7.12 0.06 -3.97
CA LEU A 72 6.39 0.19 -2.71
C LEU A 72 6.26 -1.20 -2.06
N LYS A 73 6.52 -1.24 -0.75
CA LYS A 73 6.29 -2.39 0.10
C LYS A 73 5.30 -2.01 1.20
N ILE A 74 4.20 -2.74 1.30
CA ILE A 74 3.25 -2.63 2.40
C ILE A 74 3.39 -3.86 3.27
N ILE A 75 3.62 -3.64 4.56
CA ILE A 75 3.75 -4.68 5.57
C ILE A 75 2.52 -4.59 6.47
N GLU A 76 1.73 -5.64 6.49
CA GLU A 76 0.60 -5.81 7.40
C GLU A 76 0.98 -6.77 8.51
N THR A 77 0.74 -6.38 9.76
CA THR A 77 0.87 -7.25 10.93
C THR A 77 -0.51 -7.52 11.50
N GLU A 78 -0.98 -8.76 11.35
CA GLU A 78 -2.21 -9.26 11.98
C GLU A 78 -1.87 -9.85 13.34
N SER A 79 -2.42 -9.28 14.41
CA SER A 79 -2.44 -9.84 15.75
C SER A 79 -3.80 -10.48 16.02
N TYR A 80 -3.80 -11.71 16.50
CA TYR A 80 -4.99 -12.46 16.89
C TYR A 80 -4.93 -12.84 18.36
N VAL A 81 -6.03 -12.63 19.08
CA VAL A 81 -6.21 -12.99 20.48
C VAL A 81 -7.54 -13.71 20.65
N GLU A 82 -7.53 -14.92 21.20
CA GLU A 82 -8.72 -15.76 21.43
C GLU A 82 -9.58 -15.27 22.59
N ASP A 83 -8.98 -14.62 23.59
CA ASP A 83 -9.66 -14.08 24.78
C ASP A 83 -9.50 -12.57 24.89
N ARG A 84 -10.61 -11.83 24.74
CA ARG A 84 -10.65 -10.36 24.85
C ARG A 84 -10.05 -9.78 26.12
N ASN A 85 -9.99 -10.54 27.21
CA ASN A 85 -9.42 -10.09 28.49
C ASN A 85 -7.92 -10.38 28.59
N SER A 86 -7.35 -11.08 27.61
CA SER A 86 -5.93 -11.38 27.53
C SER A 86 -5.16 -10.25 26.86
N SER A 87 -4.07 -9.82 27.49
CA SER A 87 -3.06 -8.95 26.86
C SER A 87 -2.06 -9.71 26.00
N ARG A 88 -2.17 -11.05 25.93
CA ARG A 88 -1.27 -11.92 25.17
C ARG A 88 -1.79 -12.11 23.75
N ASN A 89 -0.93 -11.81 22.76
CA ASN A 89 -1.14 -12.22 21.38
C ASN A 89 -1.02 -13.75 21.26
N ASP A 90 -2.11 -14.42 20.86
CA ASP A 90 -2.12 -15.88 20.64
C ASP A 90 -1.47 -16.24 19.31
N ARG A 91 -1.63 -15.39 18.29
CA ARG A 91 -0.91 -15.46 17.01
C ARG A 91 -0.57 -14.09 16.47
N GLU A 92 0.57 -14.03 15.78
CA GLU A 92 0.98 -12.90 14.96
C GLU A 92 1.40 -13.40 13.57
N THR A 93 0.82 -12.78 12.54
CA THR A 93 1.12 -13.04 11.12
C THR A 93 1.60 -11.76 10.47
N VAL A 94 2.66 -11.85 9.66
CA VAL A 94 3.19 -10.71 8.90
C VAL A 94 3.00 -10.96 7.40
N ASN A 95 2.15 -10.16 6.77
CA ASN A 95 1.94 -10.18 5.33
C ASN A 95 2.77 -9.07 4.69
N THR A 96 3.51 -9.38 3.63
CA THR A 96 4.30 -8.40 2.89
C THR A 96 3.86 -8.37 1.43
N TYR A 97 3.49 -7.17 0.97
CA TYR A 97 3.06 -6.90 -0.39
C TYR A 97 4.08 -5.98 -1.05
N GLU A 98 4.70 -6.45 -2.12
CA GLU A 98 5.69 -5.69 -2.89
C GLU A 98 5.19 -5.47 -4.31
N PHE A 99 5.17 -4.21 -4.78
CA PHE A 99 4.75 -3.88 -6.13
C PHE A 99 5.45 -2.62 -6.63
N ASN A 100 5.55 -2.47 -7.96
CA ASN A 100 5.89 -1.19 -8.56
C ASN A 100 4.65 -0.31 -8.61
N LEU A 101 4.81 0.97 -8.34
CA LEU A 101 3.72 1.95 -8.43
C LEU A 101 3.15 2.07 -9.85
N SER A 102 3.94 1.73 -10.88
CA SER A 102 3.47 1.63 -12.27
C SER A 102 2.39 0.59 -12.48
N ASP A 103 2.36 -0.44 -11.64
CA ASP A 103 1.49 -1.60 -11.79
C ASP A 103 0.16 -1.41 -11.03
N ILE A 104 0.01 -0.30 -10.32
CA ILE A 104 -1.23 0.09 -9.66
C ILE A 104 -2.18 0.74 -10.65
N SER A 105 -3.41 0.24 -10.68
CA SER A 105 -4.48 0.79 -11.51
C SER A 105 -5.26 1.88 -10.79
N SER A 106 -5.57 1.68 -9.51
CA SER A 106 -6.35 2.65 -8.72
C SER A 106 -6.24 2.39 -7.22
N ILE A 107 -6.60 3.41 -6.45
CA ILE A 107 -6.90 3.32 -5.02
C ILE A 107 -8.23 4.03 -4.75
N ILE A 108 -9.10 3.37 -4.00
CA ILE A 108 -10.39 3.93 -3.58
C ILE A 108 -10.63 3.67 -2.10
N SER A 109 -11.44 4.52 -1.46
CA SER A 109 -11.99 4.24 -0.14
C SER A 109 -13.45 3.85 -0.28
N GLU A 110 -13.83 2.75 0.34
CA GLU A 110 -15.18 2.19 0.30
C GLU A 110 -15.51 1.47 1.60
N ASP A 111 -16.79 1.12 1.78
CA ASP A 111 -17.20 0.26 2.88
C ASP A 111 -16.67 -1.16 2.66
N SER A 112 -16.29 -1.82 3.75
CA SER A 112 -15.82 -3.20 3.72
C SER A 112 -16.99 -4.19 3.65
N SER A 113 -16.72 -5.40 3.18
CA SER A 113 -17.64 -6.55 3.38
C SER A 113 -17.76 -6.95 4.85
N LEU A 114 -16.84 -6.50 5.70
CA LEU A 114 -16.87 -6.70 7.14
C LEU A 114 -17.70 -5.61 7.82
N HIS A 115 -18.61 -6.01 8.70
CA HIS A 115 -19.54 -5.09 9.35
C HIS A 115 -18.80 -3.98 10.12
N GLY A 116 -19.22 -2.73 9.92
CA GLY A 116 -18.71 -1.55 10.62
C GLY A 116 -17.28 -1.14 10.23
N GLN A 117 -16.74 -1.66 9.13
CA GLN A 117 -15.39 -1.37 8.66
C GLN A 117 -15.40 -0.66 7.32
N LYS A 118 -14.37 0.14 7.10
CA LYS A 118 -14.03 0.70 5.79
C LYS A 118 -12.69 0.13 5.33
N GLN A 119 -12.38 0.34 4.07
CA GLN A 119 -11.13 -0.12 3.50
C GLN A 119 -10.59 0.85 2.46
N PHE A 120 -9.27 0.98 2.39
CA PHE A 120 -8.61 1.43 1.17
C PHE A 120 -8.37 0.20 0.29
N LYS A 121 -9.01 0.17 -0.86
CA LYS A 121 -8.83 -0.88 -1.87
C LYS A 121 -7.84 -0.39 -2.91
N ILE A 122 -6.68 -1.04 -2.99
CA ILE A 122 -5.64 -0.81 -3.98
C ILE A 122 -5.76 -1.91 -5.04
N LYS A 123 -6.05 -1.52 -6.29
CA LYS A 123 -6.15 -2.45 -7.42
C LYS A 123 -4.86 -2.43 -8.24
N THR A 124 -4.43 -3.59 -8.72
CA THR A 124 -3.21 -3.74 -9.52
C THR A 124 -3.52 -4.38 -10.88
N PHE A 125 -2.63 -4.21 -11.87
CA PHE A 125 -2.71 -4.91 -13.16
C PHE A 125 -2.10 -6.32 -13.08
N ASN A 126 -2.45 -7.09 -12.04
CA ASN A 126 -1.94 -8.43 -11.81
C ASN A 126 -0.44 -8.46 -11.43
N THR A 127 -0.11 -7.78 -10.32
CA THR A 127 1.26 -7.79 -9.77
C THR A 127 1.59 -9.15 -9.14
N LYS A 128 2.74 -9.71 -9.53
CA LYS A 128 3.33 -10.86 -8.84
C LYS A 128 4.17 -10.38 -7.67
N LYS A 129 4.06 -11.12 -6.57
CA LYS A 129 4.84 -11.09 -5.30
C LYS A 129 4.09 -10.52 -4.10
N THR A 130 3.03 -11.25 -3.70
CA THR A 130 2.86 -11.46 -2.26
C THR A 130 4.07 -12.24 -1.76
N ILE A 131 4.76 -11.74 -0.73
CA ILE A 131 5.65 -12.55 0.08
C ILE A 131 4.92 -12.76 1.40
N HIS A 132 4.17 -13.85 1.49
CA HIS A 132 3.59 -14.24 2.77
C HIS A 132 4.72 -14.75 3.66
N LYS A 133 4.99 -14.07 4.77
CA LYS A 133 6.00 -14.48 5.76
C LYS A 133 5.30 -14.76 7.08
N THR A 134 4.85 -16.00 7.26
CA THR A 134 4.38 -16.43 8.58
C THR A 134 5.57 -16.59 9.53
N SER A 135 5.32 -16.39 10.83
CA SER A 135 6.24 -16.74 11.93
C SER A 135 6.66 -18.22 11.96
N LYS A 136 6.09 -19.06 11.08
CA LYS A 136 6.40 -20.49 10.90
C LYS A 136 7.14 -20.82 9.59
N GLY A 137 7.69 -19.83 8.89
CA GLY A 137 8.65 -20.07 7.81
C GLY A 137 8.07 -20.53 6.47
N VAL A 138 6.76 -20.39 6.24
CA VAL A 138 6.20 -20.64 4.91
C VAL A 138 6.37 -19.39 4.06
N TYR A 139 7.31 -19.47 3.12
CA TYR A 139 7.47 -18.53 2.00
C TYR A 139 6.59 -19.03 0.86
N ASN A 140 5.43 -18.42 0.65
CA ASN A 140 4.72 -18.60 -0.62
C ASN A 140 5.10 -17.43 -1.52
N GLN A 141 6.20 -17.60 -2.27
CA GLN A 141 6.53 -16.70 -3.37
C GLN A 141 5.52 -17.00 -4.50
N ASP A 142 5.13 -15.99 -5.26
CA ASP A 142 4.32 -16.11 -6.49
C ASP A 142 2.78 -16.07 -6.38
N THR A 143 2.20 -15.63 -5.26
CA THR A 143 0.75 -15.30 -5.26
C THR A 143 0.52 -13.96 -5.97
N GLN A 144 -0.32 -13.98 -7.01
CA GLN A 144 -0.81 -12.80 -7.73
C GLN A 144 -1.77 -12.01 -6.83
N VAL A 145 -1.60 -10.69 -6.78
CA VAL A 145 -2.46 -9.78 -6.00
C VAL A 145 -3.16 -8.83 -6.94
N ASP A 146 -4.39 -9.16 -7.31
CA ASP A 146 -5.22 -8.24 -8.10
C ASP A 146 -5.70 -7.06 -7.25
N GLU A 147 -5.95 -7.30 -5.97
CA GLU A 147 -6.41 -6.30 -5.02
C GLU A 147 -5.74 -6.46 -3.64
N LEU A 148 -5.27 -5.35 -3.07
CA LEU A 148 -4.83 -5.25 -1.68
C LEU A 148 -5.84 -4.40 -0.90
N LEU A 149 -6.26 -4.89 0.27
CA LEU A 149 -7.24 -4.24 1.13
C LEU A 149 -6.56 -3.79 2.43
N ILE A 150 -6.55 -2.49 2.68
CA ILE A 150 -6.14 -1.91 3.96
C ILE A 150 -7.41 -1.60 4.73
N TYR A 151 -7.80 -2.51 5.63
CA TYR A 151 -8.98 -2.33 6.48
C TYR A 151 -8.71 -1.30 7.57
N TYR A 152 -9.73 -0.51 7.88
CA TYR A 152 -9.70 0.42 9.02
C TYR A 152 -11.06 0.60 9.72
N THR A 153 -11.00 0.67 11.04
CA THR A 153 -12.04 1.24 11.92
C THR A 153 -11.57 2.57 12.52
N GLU A 154 -10.25 2.74 12.64
CA GLU A 154 -9.59 3.95 13.11
C GLU A 154 -8.57 4.41 12.06
N LEU A 155 -8.62 5.70 11.74
CA LEU A 155 -7.69 6.33 10.78
C LEU A 155 -6.51 7.03 11.48
N GLY A 156 -6.51 7.11 12.81
CA GLY A 156 -5.51 7.86 13.57
C GLY A 156 -5.38 9.30 13.06
N ASP A 157 -4.16 9.72 12.72
CA ASP A 157 -3.84 11.03 12.14
C ASP A 157 -4.55 11.32 10.80
N LEU A 158 -5.10 10.32 10.13
CA LEU A 158 -5.85 10.49 8.88
C LEU A 158 -7.34 10.75 9.12
N LYS A 159 -7.83 10.73 10.36
CA LYS A 159 -9.26 10.84 10.68
C LYS A 159 -9.92 12.07 10.07
N ASP A 160 -9.22 13.20 10.06
CA ASP A 160 -9.74 14.47 9.56
C ASP A 160 -9.52 14.68 8.06
N GLN A 161 -8.66 13.86 7.42
CA GLN A 161 -8.29 14.00 6.00
C GLN A 161 -8.01 12.63 5.33
N PRO A 162 -8.94 11.66 5.35
CA PRO A 162 -8.72 10.34 4.74
C PRO A 162 -8.48 10.42 3.23
N GLU A 163 -9.12 11.37 2.54
CA GLU A 163 -8.95 11.62 1.11
C GLU A 163 -7.53 12.06 0.75
N ARG A 164 -6.79 12.64 1.70
CA ARG A 164 -5.39 13.01 1.48
C ARG A 164 -4.49 11.79 1.33
N PHE A 165 -4.81 10.69 2.00
CA PHE A 165 -4.13 9.41 1.80
C PHE A 165 -4.34 8.89 0.38
N ILE A 166 -5.58 8.88 -0.10
CA ILE A 166 -5.93 8.49 -1.47
C ILE A 166 -5.21 9.40 -2.48
N LYS A 167 -5.20 10.71 -2.24
CA LYS A 167 -4.54 11.69 -3.11
C LYS A 167 -3.03 11.47 -3.15
N ALA A 168 -2.36 11.38 -1.99
CA ALA A 168 -0.91 11.16 -1.92
C ALA A 168 -0.51 9.85 -2.62
N PHE A 169 -1.30 8.78 -2.42
CA PHE A 169 -1.07 7.50 -3.09
C PHE A 169 -1.25 7.62 -4.61
N THR A 170 -2.34 8.25 -5.06
CA THR A 170 -2.65 8.46 -6.47
C THR A 170 -1.58 9.32 -7.15
N ASP A 171 -1.07 10.35 -6.47
CA ASP A 171 -0.01 11.21 -6.98
C ASP A 171 1.28 10.41 -7.16
N ALA A 172 1.69 9.61 -6.17
CA ALA A 172 2.86 8.73 -6.28
C ALA A 172 2.74 7.74 -7.45
N VAL A 173 1.56 7.14 -7.64
CA VAL A 173 1.26 6.25 -8.78
C VAL A 173 1.41 6.98 -10.12
N LYS A 174 0.85 8.18 -10.24
CA LYS A 174 0.93 8.99 -11.47
C LYS A 174 2.35 9.39 -11.81
N PHE A 175 3.14 9.83 -10.83
CA PHE A 175 4.54 10.21 -11.06
C PHE A 175 5.41 9.02 -11.47
N CYS A 176 5.02 7.81 -11.08
CA CYS A 176 5.64 6.55 -11.49
C CYS A 176 5.04 5.94 -12.77
N GLY A 177 4.16 6.66 -13.48
CA GLY A 177 3.60 6.23 -14.76
C GLY A 177 2.47 5.19 -14.68
N GLY A 178 1.98 4.89 -13.47
CA GLY A 178 0.83 4.03 -13.21
C GLY A 178 -0.51 4.77 -13.31
N GLY A 179 -1.62 4.10 -12.95
CA GLY A 179 -2.97 4.67 -12.97
C GLY A 179 -3.57 4.86 -14.37
N LYS A 180 -2.98 4.26 -15.41
CA LYS A 180 -3.51 4.26 -16.77
C LYS A 180 -4.53 3.13 -16.90
N THR A 181 -5.76 3.43 -17.32
CA THR A 181 -6.77 2.40 -17.65
C THR A 181 -6.21 1.42 -18.68
N GLU A 182 -6.54 0.12 -18.52
CA GLU A 182 -6.26 -0.89 -19.54
C GLU A 182 -6.72 -0.37 -20.91
N LYS A 183 -5.82 -0.37 -21.89
CA LYS A 183 -6.22 -0.16 -23.28
C LYS A 183 -6.93 -1.44 -23.71
N TYR A 184 -8.26 -1.43 -23.66
CA TYR A 184 -9.11 -2.41 -24.33
C TYR A 184 -8.96 -2.31 -25.85
#